data_AF-A0AAV1TYF4-F1
#
_entry.id   AF-A0AAV1TYF4-F1
#
_cell.length_a   1.000
_cell.length_b   1.000
_cell.length_c   1.000
_cell.angle_alpha   90.00
_cell.angle_beta   90.00
_cell.angle_gamma   90.00
#
_symmetry.space_group_name_H-M   'P 1'
#
loop_
_entity.id
_entity.type
_entity.pdbx_description
1 polymer ?
#
loop_
_entity_poly.entity_id
_entity_poly.type
_entity_poly.pdbx_seq_one_letter_code
_entity_poly.pdbx_strand_id
1 'polypeptide(L)' 'MVIAISKHFGWPIDQLDVVTAFLYGVMKEQVFCVIPEGVELDSTFDCLELVKSIYGLKQASRVWNETC' A
#
# COMPACT_ATOMS: atom_id res chain seq x y z
N MET A 1 17.14 -9.35 10.28
CA MET A 1 17.33 -10.45 11.26
C MET A 1 17.15 -11.83 10.63
N VAL A 2 16.05 -12.10 9.91
CA VAL A 2 15.80 -13.41 9.25
C VAL A 2 16.92 -13.82 8.28
N ILE A 3 17.37 -12.91 7.40
CA ILE A 3 18.44 -13.20 6.43
C ILE A 3 19.75 -13.62 7.12
N ALA A 4 20.12 -12.95 8.21
CA ALA A 4 21.36 -13.25 8.95
C ALA A 4 21.29 -14.62 9.64
N ILE A 5 20.13 -14.98 10.19
CA ILE A 5 19.89 -16.28 10.84
C ILE A 5 19.95 -17.41 9.80
N SER A 6 19.23 -17.27 8.69
CA SER A 6 19.27 -18.28 7.63
C SER A 6 20.67 -18.47 7.07
N LYS A 7 21.46 -17.40 6.94
CA LYS A 7 22.86 -17.51 6.53
C LYS A 7 23.71 -18.27 7.57
N HIS A 8 23.47 -18.07 8.86
CA HIS A 8 24.16 -18.78 9.93
C HIS A 8 23.87 -20.28 9.93
N PHE A 9 22.61 -20.67 9.72
CA PHE A 9 22.17 -22.08 9.72
C PHE A 9 22.18 -22.75 8.34
N GLY A 10 22.57 -22.04 7.28
CA GLY A 10 22.60 -22.57 5.92
C GLY A 10 21.20 -22.85 5.33
N TRP A 11 20.17 -22.15 5.80
CA TRP A 11 18.80 -22.35 5.33
C TRP A 11 18.55 -21.68 3.97
N PRO A 12 17.83 -22.35 3.05
CA PRO A 12 17.40 -21.71 1.81
C PRO A 12 16.44 -20.55 2.11
N ILE A 13 16.56 -19.48 1.34
CA ILE A 13 15.67 -18.32 1.40
C ILE A 13 15.22 -17.99 -0.02
N ASP A 14 13.91 -17.83 -0.17
CA ASP A 14 13.31 -17.20 -1.34
C ASP A 14 12.79 -15.81 -0.96
N GLN A 15 13.10 -14.82 -1.78
CA GLN A 15 12.61 -13.46 -1.62
C GLN A 15 11.56 -13.18 -2.67
N LEU A 16 10.41 -12.63 -2.25
CA LEU A 16 9.32 -12.24 -3.13
C LEU A 16 9.21 -10.72 -3.12
N ASP A 17 9.13 -10.16 -4.33
CA ASP A 17 8.82 -8.76 -4.55
C ASP A 17 7.52 -8.66 -5.35
N VAL A 18 6.54 -7.95 -4.80
CA VAL A 18 5.17 -7.92 -5.32
C VAL A 18 4.89 -6.51 -5.86
N VAL A 19 4.85 -6.40 -7.19
CA VAL A 19 4.77 -5.13 -7.94
C VAL A 19 3.54 -4.27 -7.59
N THR A 20 2.47 -4.87 -7.10
CA THR A 20 1.18 -4.21 -6.88
C THR A 20 0.62 -4.43 -5.47
N ALA A 21 1.44 -4.88 -4.52
CA ALA A 21 1.01 -5.21 -3.15
C ALA A 21 0.15 -4.11 -2.51
N PHE A 22 0.62 -2.87 -2.55
CA PHE A 22 -0.08 -1.78 -1.88
C PHE A 22 -1.36 -1.34 -2.60
N LEU A 23 -1.58 -1.70 -3.86
CA LEU A 23 -2.79 -1.32 -4.60
C LEU A 23 -3.99 -2.22 -4.31
N TYR A 24 -3.80 -3.35 -3.63
CA TYR A 24 -4.88 -4.28 -3.28
C TYR A 24 -5.42 -4.09 -1.87
N GLY A 25 -4.68 -3.39 -1.00
CA GLY A 25 -5.08 -3.14 0.37
C GLY A 25 -6.32 -2.25 0.46
N VAL A 26 -7.36 -2.68 1.18
CA VAL A 26 -8.57 -1.87 1.40
C VAL A 26 -8.35 -0.92 2.58
N MET A 27 -8.59 0.36 2.37
CA MET A 27 -8.43 1.37 3.41
C MET A 27 -9.51 1.20 4.49
N LYS A 28 -9.10 1.03 5.74
CA LYS A 28 -10.01 1.00 6.91
C LYS A 28 -10.26 2.39 7.48
N GLU A 29 -9.31 3.29 7.29
CA GLU A 29 -9.38 4.68 7.73
C GLU A 29 -9.82 5.54 6.56
N GLN A 30 -10.67 6.53 6.84
CA GLN A 30 -11.07 7.50 5.82
C GLN A 30 -9.92 8.48 5.58
N VAL A 31 -9.36 8.42 4.38
CA VAL A 31 -8.31 9.32 3.91
C VAL A 31 -8.80 9.97 2.64
N PHE A 32 -8.71 11.30 2.59
CA PHE A 32 -9.07 12.08 1.42
C PHE A 32 -7.82 12.61 0.73
N CYS A 33 -7.85 12.70 -0.59
CA CYS A 33 -6.82 13.32 -1.40
C CYS A 33 -7.39 14.49 -2.20
N VAL A 34 -6.50 15.42 -2.54
CA VAL A 34 -6.80 16.50 -3.48
C VAL A 34 -7.08 15.89 -4.85
N ILE A 35 -8.02 16.50 -5.56
CA ILE A 35 -8.35 16.11 -6.94
C ILE A 35 -7.08 16.24 -7.80
N PRO A 36 -6.62 15.16 -8.44
CA PRO A 36 -5.45 15.20 -9.32
C PRO A 36 -5.69 16.09 -10.54
N GLU A 37 -4.62 16.69 -11.05
CA GLU A 37 -4.68 17.44 -12.31
C GLU A 37 -5.13 16.53 -13.46
N GLY A 38 -6.06 17.03 -14.29
CA GLY A 38 -6.63 16.27 -15.41
C GLY A 38 -7.83 15.40 -15.05
N VAL A 39 -8.28 15.40 -13.80
CA VAL A 39 -9.54 14.76 -13.39
C VAL A 39 -10.66 15.81 -13.43
N GLU A 40 -11.61 15.64 -14.35
CA GLU A 40 -12.83 16.46 -14.39
C GLU A 40 -13.86 15.91 -13.41
N LEU A 41 -14.21 16.73 -12.42
CA LEU A 41 -15.27 16.45 -11.46
C LEU A 41 -16.23 17.64 -11.43
N ASP A 42 -17.47 17.37 -11.06
CA ASP A 42 -18.42 18.44 -10.78
C ASP A 42 -17.85 19.37 -9.72
N SER A 43 -18.08 20.68 -9.90
CA SER A 43 -17.60 21.76 -9.02
C SER A 43 -18.14 21.68 -7.57
N THR A 44 -18.92 20.65 -7.26
CA THR A 44 -19.47 20.38 -5.93
C THR A 44 -18.51 19.56 -5.06
N PHE A 45 -17.49 18.92 -5.66
CA PHE A 45 -16.54 18.08 -4.94
C PHE A 45 -15.20 18.78 -4.77
N ASP A 46 -14.70 18.82 -3.52
CA ASP A 46 -13.40 19.42 -3.19
C ASP A 46 -12.28 18.37 -3.02
N CYS A 47 -12.64 17.09 -2.86
CA CYS A 47 -11.69 16.01 -2.59
C CYS A 47 -12.23 14.63 -3.03
N LEU A 48 -11.34 13.64 -3.03
CA LEU A 48 -11.63 12.23 -3.32
C LEU A 48 -11.32 11.35 -2.10
N GLU A 49 -12.14 10.35 -1.83
CA GLU A 49 -11.85 9.34 -0.81
C GLU A 49 -10.97 8.22 -1.39
N LEU A 50 -9.90 7.87 -0.68
CA LEU A 50 -9.04 6.74 -1.03
C LEU A 50 -9.64 5.43 -0.49
N VAL A 51 -10.26 4.66 -1.38
CA VAL A 51 -10.85 3.34 -1.06
C VAL A 51 -9.77 2.26 -0.90
N LYS A 52 -8.66 2.39 -1.63
CA LYS A 52 -7.52 1.46 -1.60
C LYS A 52 -6.24 2.18 -1.25
N SER A 53 -5.31 1.46 -0.63
CA SER A 53 -3.99 2.01 -0.35
C SER A 53 -3.24 2.29 -1.65
N ILE A 54 -2.39 3.30 -1.61
CA ILE A 54 -1.51 3.70 -2.71
C ILE A 54 -0.08 3.86 -2.20
N TYR A 55 0.87 3.88 -3.13
CA TYR A 55 2.28 4.13 -2.82
C TYR A 55 2.46 5.49 -2.13
N GLY A 56 3.40 5.55 -1.18
CA GLY A 56 3.71 6.78 -0.42
C GLY A 56 2.85 7.00 0.83
N LEU A 57 1.77 6.23 1.04
CA LEU A 57 1.05 6.25 2.31
C LEU A 57 1.87 5.56 3.40
N LYS A 58 2.01 6.20 4.56
CA LYS A 58 2.72 5.64 5.73
C LYS A 58 2.11 4.31 6.20
N GLN A 59 0.80 4.15 6.03
CA GLN A 59 0.04 2.97 6.40
C GLN A 59 -0.04 1.90 5.31
N ALA A 60 0.45 2.13 4.09
CA ALA A 60 0.29 1.19 2.97
C ALA A 60 0.79 -0.23 3.30
N SER A 61 1.96 -0.35 3.94
CA SER A 61 2.51 -1.65 4.32
C SER A 61 1.67 -2.37 5.37
N ARG A 62 1.05 -1.63 6.30
CA ARG A 62 0.15 -2.19 7.31
C ARG A 62 -1.15 -2.68 6.67
N VAL A 63 -1.74 -1.87 5.79
CA VAL A 63 -2.98 -2.21 5.09
C VAL A 63 -2.80 -3.47 4.25
N TRP A 64 -1.67 -3.61 3.55
CA TRP A 64 -1.34 -4.83 2.82
C TRP A 64 -1.23 -6.06 3.74
N ASN A 65 -0.52 -5.94 4.86
CA ASN A 65 -0.37 -7.03 5.81
C ASN A 65 -1.70 -7.47 6.46
N GLU A 66 -2.69 -6.59 6.55
CA GLU A 66 -4.03 -6.91 7.05
C GLU A 66 -4.95 -7.49 5.95
N THR A 67 -4.57 -7.37 4.68
CA THR A 67 -5.35 -7.86 3.53
C THR A 67 -4.90 -9.25 3.08
N CYS A 68 -3.62 -9.58 3.26
CA CYS A 68 -3.06 -10.91 3.01
C CYS A 68 -3.40 -11.94 4.09
#